data_AF-A0A4U7BDR3-F1
#
_entry.id   AF-A0A4U7BDR3-F1
#
_cell.length_a   1.000
_cell.length_b   1.000
_cell.length_c   1.000
_cell.angle_alpha   90.00
_cell.angle_beta   90.00
_cell.angle_gamma   90.00
#
_symmetry.space_group_name_H-M   'P 1'
#
loop_
_entity.id
_entity.type
_entity.pdbx_description
1 polymer ?
#
loop_
_entity_poly.entity_id
_entity_poly.type
_entity_poly.pdbx_seq_one_letter_code
_entity_poly.pdbx_strand_id
1 'polypeptide(L)'
;MTYSFIKPKIKPIFSLFAKIWIAFFVLSIAIIFAVYFFIVARYLLLSSELESKRQEAVLLQEKTSQNDALFDLLTQRKELALQIVASSNSNESISQDGSNIKIKKVVHNLFDLVLKSGGIRLESMQLNKNTLELRGVTPTKEMFSLLVQTPLKSIFDESRTSFYPLNTGWFKFVSTNKSLNYGSIQ
;
A
#
# COMPACT_ATOMS: atom_id res chain seq x y z
N MET A 1 31.51 -85.26 -39.82
CA MET A 1 31.06 -84.49 -38.63
C MET A 1 32.10 -83.45 -38.33
N THR A 2 31.84 -82.20 -38.68
CA THR A 2 32.85 -81.12 -38.59
C THR A 2 32.55 -80.30 -37.35
N TYR A 3 33.34 -80.48 -36.29
CA TYR A 3 33.23 -79.70 -35.06
C TYR A 3 33.94 -78.36 -35.24
N SER A 4 33.18 -77.27 -35.06
CA SER A 4 33.69 -75.90 -35.11
C SER A 4 34.21 -75.47 -33.73
N PHE A 5 35.48 -75.07 -33.66
CA PHE A 5 36.20 -74.67 -32.43
C PHE A 5 36.15 -73.15 -32.17
N ILE A 6 34.98 -72.53 -32.29
CA ILE A 6 34.84 -71.10 -31.96
C ILE A 6 34.40 -70.99 -30.50
N LYS A 7 35.33 -70.55 -29.63
CA LYS A 7 35.02 -70.27 -28.22
C LYS A 7 33.96 -69.15 -28.14
N PRO A 8 32.89 -69.31 -27.36
CA PRO A 8 31.82 -68.31 -27.25
C PRO A 8 32.38 -67.01 -26.65
N LYS A 9 32.32 -65.92 -27.42
CA LYS A 9 32.72 -64.59 -26.98
C LYS A 9 31.50 -63.92 -26.35
N ILE A 10 31.54 -63.74 -25.02
CA ILE A 10 30.51 -63.00 -24.28
C ILE A 10 30.38 -61.58 -24.86
N LYS A 11 29.17 -61.25 -25.35
CA LYS A 11 28.88 -59.90 -25.87
C LYS A 11 28.97 -58.91 -24.71
N PRO A 12 29.72 -57.80 -24.86
CA PRO A 12 29.74 -56.76 -23.84
C PRO A 12 28.34 -56.13 -23.78
N ILE A 13 27.68 -56.30 -22.65
CA ILE A 13 26.36 -55.76 -22.33
C ILE A 13 26.36 -54.21 -22.35
N PHE A 14 27.54 -53.61 -22.15
CA PHE A 14 27.78 -52.18 -22.21
C PHE A 14 28.69 -51.81 -23.39
N SER A 15 28.11 -51.73 -24.59
CA SER A 15 28.78 -51.08 -25.72
C SER A 15 28.94 -49.58 -25.46
N LEU A 16 29.87 -48.90 -26.16
CA LEU A 16 30.06 -47.45 -26.02
C LEU A 16 28.73 -46.67 -26.19
N PHE A 17 27.85 -47.16 -27.06
CA PHE A 17 26.52 -46.58 -27.29
C PHE A 17 25.60 -46.70 -26.07
N ALA A 18 25.61 -47.85 -25.39
CA ALA A 18 24.85 -48.06 -24.15
C ALA A 18 25.34 -47.14 -23.02
N LYS A 19 26.64 -46.84 -22.98
CA LYS A 19 27.22 -45.91 -22.00
C LYS A 19 26.74 -44.46 -22.19
N ILE A 20 26.63 -44.02 -23.45
CA ILE A 20 26.04 -42.71 -23.80
C ILE A 20 24.56 -42.65 -23.38
N TRP A 21 23.81 -43.72 -23.63
CA TRP A 21 22.39 -43.79 -23.26
C TRP A 21 22.18 -43.75 -21.74
N ILE A 22 22.97 -44.52 -20.98
CA ILE A 22 22.93 -44.48 -19.51
C ILE A 22 23.25 -43.06 -19.00
N ALA A 23 24.25 -42.39 -19.58
CA ALA A 23 24.63 -41.04 -19.15
C ALA A 23 23.50 -40.04 -19.37
N PHE A 24 22.76 -40.16 -20.48
CA PHE A 24 21.61 -39.29 -20.77
C PHE A 24 20.47 -39.49 -19.76
N PHE A 25 20.15 -40.74 -19.42
CA PHE A 25 19.13 -41.04 -18.40
C PHE A 25 19.51 -40.50 -17.02
N VAL A 26 20.77 -40.68 -16.61
CA VAL A 26 21.27 -40.15 -15.34
C VAL A 26 21.19 -38.63 -15.32
N LEU A 27 21.53 -37.97 -16.43
CA LEU A 27 21.44 -36.51 -16.55
C LEU A 27 20.00 -36.02 -16.45
N SER A 28 19.05 -36.69 -17.10
CA SER A 28 17.62 -36.33 -17.00
C SER A 28 17.09 -36.47 -15.58
N ILE A 29 17.46 -37.55 -14.88
CA ILE A 29 17.08 -37.76 -13.48
C ILE A 29 17.70 -36.67 -12.59
N ALA A 30 18.98 -36.33 -12.81
CA ALA A 30 19.66 -35.28 -12.05
C ALA A 30 18.97 -33.91 -12.20
N ILE A 31 18.49 -33.56 -13.40
CA ILE A 31 17.75 -32.31 -13.64
C ILE A 31 16.45 -32.28 -12.84
N ILE A 32 15.69 -33.38 -12.81
CA ILE A 32 14.45 -33.47 -12.03
C ILE A 32 14.73 -33.27 -10.53
N PHE A 33 15.78 -33.92 -10.00
CA PHE A 33 16.20 -33.74 -8.62
C PHE A 33 16.66 -32.31 -8.31
N ALA A 34 17.40 -31.67 -9.22
CA ALA A 34 17.85 -30.29 -9.07
C ALA A 34 16.67 -29.32 -8.98
N VAL A 35 15.65 -29.49 -9.82
CA VAL A 35 14.42 -28.68 -9.78
C VAL A 35 13.66 -28.90 -8.48
N TYR A 36 13.50 -30.16 -8.05
CA TYR A 36 12.85 -30.47 -6.78
C TYR A 36 13.57 -29.83 -5.58
N PHE A 37 14.90 -29.96 -5.54
CA PHE A 37 15.72 -29.35 -4.49
C PHE A 37 15.62 -27.83 -4.50
N PHE A 38 15.60 -27.20 -5.68
CA PHE A 38 15.44 -25.75 -5.82
C PHE A 38 14.11 -25.26 -5.27
N ILE A 39 13.01 -26.00 -5.50
CA ILE A 39 11.68 -25.68 -4.98
C ILE A 39 11.66 -25.78 -3.44
N VAL A 40 12.23 -26.85 -2.87
CA VAL A 40 12.31 -27.04 -1.41
C VAL A 40 13.17 -25.97 -0.76
N ALA A 41 14.32 -25.62 -1.35
CA ALA A 41 15.18 -24.56 -0.87
C ALA A 41 14.46 -23.19 -0.87
N ARG A 42 13.73 -22.88 -1.95
CA ARG A 42 12.88 -21.67 -2.01
C ARG A 42 11.77 -21.70 -0.97
N TYR A 43 11.10 -22.82 -0.76
CA TYR A 43 10.03 -22.97 0.23
C TYR A 43 10.53 -22.73 1.66
N LEU A 44 11.69 -23.30 2.02
CA LEU A 44 12.32 -23.07 3.32
C LEU A 44 12.72 -21.61 3.52
N LEU A 45 13.36 -20.98 2.52
CA LEU A 45 13.74 -19.55 2.58
C LEU A 45 12.52 -18.62 2.63
N LEU A 46 11.42 -18.98 1.96
CA LEU A 46 10.21 -18.15 1.91
C LEU A 46 9.37 -18.28 3.19
N SER A 47 9.47 -19.40 3.93
CA SER A 47 8.73 -19.62 5.17
C SER A 47 9.08 -18.59 6.26
N SER A 48 10.33 -18.16 6.36
CA SER A 48 10.75 -17.10 7.29
C SER A 48 10.25 -15.70 6.90
N GLU A 49 10.09 -15.42 5.60
CA GLU A 49 9.48 -14.17 5.12
C GLU A 49 7.95 -14.18 5.27
N LEU A 50 7.34 -15.36 5.28
CA LEU A 50 5.89 -15.52 5.43
C LEU A 50 5.43 -15.30 6.88
N GLU A 51 6.23 -15.74 7.86
CA GLU A 51 5.96 -15.46 9.28
C GLU A 51 6.12 -13.98 9.62
N SER A 52 7.14 -13.30 9.08
CA SER A 52 7.31 -11.86 9.29
C SER A 52 6.20 -11.04 8.60
N LYS A 53 5.78 -11.43 7.39
CA LYS A 53 4.63 -10.79 6.71
C LYS A 53 3.30 -11.06 7.40
N ARG A 54 3.11 -12.23 8.02
CA ARG A 54 1.93 -12.52 8.85
C ARG A 54 1.95 -11.75 10.16
N GLN A 55 3.11 -11.62 10.81
CA GLN A 55 3.24 -10.75 11.98
C GLN A 55 3.02 -9.28 11.64
N GLU A 56 3.54 -8.78 10.52
CA GLU A 56 3.23 -7.42 10.04
C GLU A 56 1.73 -7.26 9.74
N ALA A 57 1.08 -8.25 9.11
CA ALA A 57 -0.36 -8.19 8.85
C ALA A 57 -1.19 -8.20 10.13
N VAL A 58 -0.80 -8.98 11.15
CA VAL A 58 -1.48 -9.01 12.46
C VAL A 58 -1.22 -7.73 13.24
N LEU A 59 0.00 -7.18 13.22
CA LEU A 59 0.33 -5.89 13.84
C LEU A 59 -0.39 -4.72 13.14
N LEU A 60 -0.54 -4.78 11.83
CA LEU A 60 -1.32 -3.82 11.05
C LEU A 60 -2.81 -3.94 11.39
N GLN A 61 -3.34 -5.15 11.51
CA GLN A 61 -4.73 -5.40 11.88
C GLN A 61 -5.04 -4.98 13.33
N GLU A 62 -4.12 -5.21 14.26
CA GLU A 62 -4.22 -4.74 15.65
C GLU A 62 -4.17 -3.21 15.70
N LYS A 63 -3.28 -2.58 14.92
CA LYS A 63 -3.28 -1.11 14.76
C LYS A 63 -4.58 -0.62 14.14
N THR A 64 -5.18 -1.32 13.18
CA THR A 64 -6.48 -0.97 12.59
C THR A 64 -7.61 -1.06 13.62
N SER A 65 -7.71 -2.13 14.41
CA SER A 65 -8.77 -2.25 15.43
C SER A 65 -8.62 -1.25 16.57
N GLN A 66 -7.41 -0.89 16.98
CA GLN A 66 -7.22 0.23 17.92
C GLN A 66 -7.61 1.58 17.27
N ASN A 67 -7.35 1.74 15.97
CA ASN A 67 -7.73 2.93 15.24
C ASN A 67 -9.25 3.03 15.04
N ASP A 68 -9.98 1.92 14.95
CA ASP A 68 -11.45 1.92 14.79
C ASP A 68 -12.14 2.45 16.05
N ALA A 69 -11.70 2.03 17.24
CA ALA A 69 -12.20 2.57 18.50
C ALA A 69 -11.83 4.06 18.68
N LEU A 70 -10.64 4.47 18.23
CA LEU A 70 -10.24 5.88 18.20
C LEU A 70 -11.03 6.66 17.15
N PHE A 71 -11.36 6.06 16.01
CA PHE A 71 -12.16 6.66 14.95
C PHE A 71 -13.61 6.86 15.39
N ASP A 72 -14.18 5.90 16.12
CA ASP A 72 -15.52 6.02 16.72
C ASP A 72 -15.54 7.12 17.79
N LEU A 73 -14.51 7.19 18.65
CA LEU A 73 -14.37 8.26 19.64
C LEU A 73 -14.17 9.63 18.97
N LEU A 74 -13.35 9.72 17.93
CA LEU A 74 -13.14 10.94 17.16
C LEU A 74 -14.41 11.37 16.42
N THR A 75 -15.17 10.42 15.88
CA THR A 75 -16.46 10.67 15.24
C THR A 75 -17.49 11.17 16.25
N GLN A 76 -17.56 10.55 17.43
CA GLN A 76 -18.42 11.01 18.51
C GLN A 76 -18.05 12.42 18.99
N ARG A 77 -16.74 12.70 19.17
CA ARG A 77 -16.27 14.04 19.55
C ARG A 77 -16.48 15.08 18.45
N LYS A 78 -16.37 14.70 17.17
CA LYS A 78 -16.73 15.54 16.04
C LYS A 78 -18.20 15.91 16.10
N GLU A 79 -19.09 14.95 16.33
CA GLU A 79 -20.54 15.18 16.41
C GLU A 79 -20.90 16.09 17.60
N LEU A 80 -20.32 15.85 18.77
CA LEU A 80 -20.49 16.71 19.94
C LEU A 80 -19.96 18.13 19.69
N ALA A 81 -18.80 18.28 19.05
CA ALA A 81 -18.26 19.58 18.70
C ALA A 81 -19.15 20.31 17.67
N LEU A 82 -19.71 19.59 16.69
CA LEU A 82 -20.67 20.14 15.74
C LEU A 82 -21.94 20.61 16.44
N GLN A 83 -22.46 19.85 17.40
CA GLN A 83 -23.65 20.19 18.18
C GLN A 83 -23.41 21.37 19.14
N ILE A 84 -22.28 21.42 19.83
CA ILE A 84 -21.90 22.55 20.69
C ILE A 84 -21.74 23.82 19.86
N VAL A 85 -21.07 23.73 18.70
CA VAL A 85 -20.96 24.89 17.80
C VAL A 85 -22.31 25.28 17.19
N ALA A 86 -23.21 24.33 16.92
CA ALA A 86 -24.57 24.65 16.47
C ALA A 86 -25.39 25.33 17.57
N SER A 87 -25.24 24.90 18.83
CA SER A 87 -25.98 25.40 19.99
C SER A 87 -25.44 26.73 20.51
N SER A 88 -24.11 26.94 20.50
CA SER A 88 -23.49 28.21 20.90
C SER A 88 -23.72 29.35 19.90
N ASN A 89 -24.09 29.05 18.65
CA ASN A 89 -24.34 30.05 17.61
C ASN A 89 -25.85 30.32 17.39
N SER A 90 -26.74 29.89 18.30
CA SER A 90 -28.18 30.19 18.20
C SER A 90 -28.51 31.69 18.35
N ASN A 91 -27.51 32.52 18.67
CA ASN A 91 -27.69 33.94 18.99
C ASN A 91 -27.00 34.89 17.99
N GLU A 92 -26.36 34.40 16.94
CA GLU A 92 -25.79 35.24 15.88
C GLU A 92 -26.24 34.75 14.51
N SER A 93 -26.85 35.64 13.75
CA SER A 93 -27.30 35.48 12.38
C SER A 93 -26.21 34.84 11.50
N ILE A 94 -26.22 33.51 11.36
CA ILE A 94 -25.23 32.77 10.54
C ILE A 94 -25.61 32.91 9.06
N SER A 95 -25.22 34.03 8.48
CA SER A 95 -25.11 34.21 7.03
C SER A 95 -23.99 33.32 6.50
N GLN A 96 -24.29 32.19 5.84
CA GLN A 96 -23.51 31.48 4.79
C GLN A 96 -21.96 31.25 4.95
N ASP A 97 -21.34 31.68 6.05
CA ASP A 97 -19.89 31.78 6.26
C ASP A 97 -19.40 30.86 7.40
N GLY A 98 -20.32 30.42 8.26
CA GLY A 98 -20.01 29.49 9.35
C GLY A 98 -19.43 28.15 8.87
N SER A 99 -19.79 27.69 7.66
CA SER A 99 -19.21 26.45 7.09
C SER A 99 -17.76 26.66 6.62
N ASN A 100 -17.47 27.79 5.97
CA ASN A 100 -16.11 28.11 5.51
C ASN A 100 -15.14 28.25 6.68
N ILE A 101 -15.58 28.91 7.76
CA ILE A 101 -14.78 29.08 8.98
C ILE A 101 -14.50 27.72 9.64
N LYS A 102 -15.49 26.82 9.67
CA LYS A 102 -15.33 25.45 10.22
C LYS A 102 -14.34 24.63 9.40
N ILE A 103 -14.50 24.58 8.07
CA ILE A 103 -13.58 23.84 7.18
C ILE A 103 -12.16 24.40 7.28
N LYS A 104 -12.02 25.72 7.25
CA LYS A 104 -10.71 26.39 7.37
C LYS A 104 -10.00 25.99 8.66
N LYS A 105 -10.70 25.94 9.80
CA LYS A 105 -10.12 25.55 11.09
C LYS A 105 -9.69 24.09 11.12
N VAL A 106 -10.51 23.19 10.61
CA VAL A 106 -10.18 21.75 10.55
C VAL A 106 -8.98 21.51 9.62
N VAL A 107 -8.98 22.12 8.43
CA VAL A 107 -7.87 22.06 7.48
C VAL A 107 -6.60 22.62 8.12
N HIS A 108 -6.66 23.81 8.74
CA HIS A 108 -5.50 24.41 9.39
C HIS A 108 -4.89 23.49 10.48
N ASN A 109 -5.73 22.85 11.30
CA ASN A 109 -5.28 21.92 12.32
C ASN A 109 -4.62 20.67 11.73
N LEU A 110 -5.16 20.11 10.65
CA LEU A 110 -4.51 19.01 9.93
C LEU A 110 -3.11 19.39 9.45
N PHE A 111 -2.99 20.57 8.84
CA PHE A 111 -1.70 21.02 8.32
C PHE A 111 -0.70 21.37 9.42
N ASP A 112 -1.14 21.90 10.56
CA ASP A 112 -0.25 22.10 11.71
C ASP A 112 0.32 20.76 12.22
N LEU A 113 -0.49 19.69 12.23
CA LEU A 113 -0.03 18.34 12.57
C LEU A 113 0.93 17.76 11.53
N VAL A 114 0.65 17.95 10.24
CA VAL A 114 1.50 17.43 9.14
C VAL A 114 2.82 18.20 9.03
N LEU A 115 2.81 19.53 9.19
CA LEU A 115 4.01 20.37 9.14
C LEU A 115 4.95 20.08 10.31
N LYS A 116 4.41 19.72 11.48
CA LYS A 116 5.20 19.24 12.63
C LYS A 116 5.84 17.87 12.40
N SER A 117 5.25 17.04 11.53
CA SER A 117 5.76 15.69 11.22
C SER A 117 6.91 15.68 10.20
N GLY A 118 7.41 16.83 9.75
CA GLY A 118 8.69 17.00 9.04
C GLY A 118 8.84 16.36 7.65
N GLY A 119 7.83 15.61 7.18
CA GLY A 119 7.95 14.78 5.98
C GLY A 119 7.42 15.41 4.69
N ILE A 120 6.54 16.42 4.74
CA ILE A 120 5.87 16.95 3.55
C ILE A 120 6.02 18.47 3.54
N ARG A 121 6.42 19.02 2.39
CA ARG A 121 6.61 20.47 2.23
C ARG A 121 5.50 21.04 1.36
N LEU A 122 4.67 21.88 1.96
CA LEU A 122 3.56 22.53 1.26
C LEU A 122 4.05 23.76 0.50
N GLU A 123 3.66 23.89 -0.77
CA GLU A 123 3.99 25.03 -1.63
C GLU A 123 2.81 25.99 -1.75
N SER A 124 1.58 25.47 -1.82
CA SER A 124 0.37 26.29 -1.94
C SER A 124 -0.85 25.58 -1.36
N MET A 125 -1.73 26.38 -0.78
CA MET A 125 -3.05 25.97 -0.33
C MET A 125 -4.05 27.03 -0.79
N GLN A 126 -5.09 26.59 -1.50
CA GLN A 126 -6.17 27.45 -1.94
C GLN A 126 -7.50 26.81 -1.52
N LEU A 127 -8.23 27.50 -0.66
CA LEU A 127 -9.55 27.09 -0.20
C LEU A 127 -10.59 28.01 -0.84
N ASN A 128 -11.45 27.43 -1.66
CA ASN A 128 -12.65 28.06 -2.19
C ASN A 128 -13.89 27.45 -1.49
N LYS A 129 -15.07 28.03 -1.71
CA LYS A 129 -16.34 27.67 -1.03
C LYS A 129 -16.58 26.17 -0.84
N ASN A 130 -16.24 25.35 -1.84
CA ASN A 130 -16.48 23.90 -1.84
C ASN A 130 -15.26 23.07 -2.24
N THR A 131 -14.13 23.72 -2.49
CA THR A 131 -12.97 23.05 -3.07
C THR A 131 -11.69 23.46 -2.36
N LEU A 132 -10.88 22.48 -1.97
CA LEU A 132 -9.56 22.69 -1.42
C LEU A 132 -8.52 22.13 -2.40
N GLU A 133 -7.67 23.03 -2.89
CA GLU A 133 -6.53 22.68 -3.72
C GLU A 133 -5.22 22.82 -2.93
N LEU A 134 -4.40 21.79 -2.99
CA LEU A 134 -3.14 21.68 -2.27
C LEU A 134 -2.02 21.31 -3.24
N ARG A 135 -0.91 22.03 -3.13
CA ARG A 135 0.30 21.76 -3.91
C ARG A 135 1.49 21.70 -2.99
N GLY A 136 2.39 20.77 -3.24
CA GLY A 136 3.60 20.63 -2.46
C GLY A 136 4.48 19.49 -2.95
N VAL A 137 5.46 19.11 -2.13
CA VAL A 137 6.36 17.99 -2.38
C VAL A 137 6.35 17.01 -1.21
N THR A 138 6.39 15.72 -1.54
CA THR A 138 6.43 14.59 -0.61
C THR A 138 7.55 13.63 -1.01
N PRO A 139 8.30 13.04 -0.06
CA PRO A 139 9.30 12.01 -0.34
C PRO A 139 8.71 10.76 -0.98
N THR A 140 7.54 10.32 -0.53
CA THR A 140 6.85 9.11 -1.05
C THR A 140 5.35 9.35 -1.23
N LYS A 141 4.71 8.56 -2.11
CA LYS A 141 3.26 8.62 -2.34
C LYS A 141 2.50 8.08 -1.13
N GLU A 142 3.05 7.07 -0.49
CA GLU A 142 2.51 6.40 0.70
C GLU A 142 2.46 7.36 1.88
N MET A 143 3.53 8.13 2.10
CA MET A 143 3.56 9.12 3.17
C MET A 143 2.51 10.21 2.97
N PHE A 144 2.30 10.68 1.73
CA PHE A 144 1.21 11.60 1.43
C PHE A 144 -0.17 10.96 1.69
N SER A 145 -0.36 9.72 1.25
CA SER A 145 -1.63 9.00 1.39
C SER A 145 -2.04 8.88 2.86
N LEU A 146 -1.08 8.55 3.74
CA LEU A 146 -1.32 8.38 5.16
C LEU A 146 -1.54 9.72 5.88
N LEU A 147 -0.63 10.67 5.68
CA LEU A 147 -0.60 11.90 6.48
C LEU A 147 -1.58 12.97 5.99
N VAL A 148 -1.90 13.01 4.70
CA VAL A 148 -2.67 14.11 4.10
C VAL A 148 -3.95 13.59 3.44
N GLN A 149 -3.87 12.55 2.61
CA GLN A 149 -5.03 12.10 1.84
C GLN A 149 -6.14 11.49 2.72
N THR A 150 -5.75 10.64 3.68
CA THR A 150 -6.69 9.99 4.61
C THR A 150 -7.52 11.00 5.41
N PRO A 151 -6.92 11.99 6.10
CA PRO A 151 -7.71 12.97 6.83
C PRO A 151 -8.53 13.89 5.91
N LEU A 152 -8.05 14.21 4.71
CA LEU A 152 -8.83 15.00 3.74
C LEU A 152 -10.08 14.25 3.26
N LYS A 153 -9.99 12.95 2.99
CA LYS A 153 -11.15 12.10 2.65
C LYS A 153 -12.20 12.02 3.76
N SER A 154 -11.83 12.29 5.01
CA SER A 154 -12.79 12.36 6.12
C SER A 154 -13.57 13.68 6.19
N ILE A 155 -13.11 14.71 5.46
CA ILE A 155 -13.68 16.06 5.47
C ILE A 155 -14.40 16.36 4.15
N PHE A 156 -13.87 15.86 3.03
CA PHE A 156 -14.37 16.11 1.69
C PHE A 156 -14.92 14.82 1.07
N ASP A 157 -16.01 14.94 0.33
CA ASP A 157 -16.69 13.82 -0.33
C ASP A 157 -15.84 13.23 -1.47
N GLU A 158 -15.14 14.10 -2.21
CA GLU A 158 -14.18 13.71 -3.25
C GLU A 158 -12.78 14.21 -2.93
N SER A 159 -11.80 13.33 -3.12
CA SER A 159 -10.37 13.64 -3.02
C SER A 159 -9.62 13.00 -4.19
N ARG A 160 -8.97 13.85 -5.01
CA ARG A 160 -8.17 13.41 -6.15
C ARG A 160 -6.76 13.95 -6.01
N THR A 161 -5.77 13.09 -6.19
CA THR A 161 -4.36 13.48 -6.08
C THR A 161 -3.58 12.99 -7.30
N SER A 162 -2.81 13.89 -7.88
CA SER A 162 -1.86 13.60 -8.96
C SER A 162 -0.43 13.79 -8.44
N PHE A 163 0.47 12.91 -8.87
CA PHE A 163 1.89 12.94 -8.49
C PHE A 163 2.79 13.06 -9.70
N TYR A 164 3.81 13.90 -9.58
CA TYR A 164 4.82 14.14 -10.60
C TYR A 164 6.22 13.92 -9.99
N PRO A 165 7.05 13.03 -10.55
CA PRO A 165 8.40 12.80 -10.04
C PRO A 165 9.29 14.04 -10.26
N LEU A 166 10.15 14.33 -9.28
CA LEU A 166 11.21 15.34 -9.39
C LEU A 166 12.57 14.67 -9.56
N ASN A 167 13.53 15.42 -10.13
CA ASN A 167 14.92 14.97 -10.29
C ASN A 167 15.62 14.65 -8.95
N THR A 168 15.08 15.10 -7.82
CA THR A 168 15.58 14.85 -6.47
C THR A 168 15.08 13.53 -5.86
N GLY A 169 14.25 12.76 -6.57
CA GLY A 169 13.61 11.53 -6.07
C GLY A 169 12.34 11.77 -5.23
N TRP A 170 11.98 13.04 -4.99
CA TRP A 170 10.71 13.40 -4.34
C TRP A 170 9.58 13.48 -5.37
N PHE A 171 8.34 13.54 -4.91
CA PHE A 171 7.16 13.71 -5.73
C PHE A 171 6.50 15.06 -5.46
N LYS A 172 6.26 15.84 -6.51
CA LYS A 172 5.33 16.97 -6.45
C LYS A 172 3.91 16.42 -6.52
N PHE A 173 3.08 16.87 -5.61
CA PHE A 173 1.67 16.48 -5.57
C PHE A 173 0.77 17.68 -5.87
N VAL A 174 -0.36 17.38 -6.50
CA VAL A 174 -1.49 18.29 -6.63
C VAL A 174 -2.72 17.53 -6.14
N SER A 175 -3.30 17.97 -5.04
CA SER A 175 -4.50 17.37 -4.47
C SER A 175 -5.67 18.34 -4.57
N THR A 176 -6.76 17.88 -5.18
CA THR A 176 -8.02 18.62 -5.31
C THR A 176 -9.10 17.87 -4.56
N ASN A 177 -9.71 18.54 -3.60
CA ASN A 177 -10.73 17.97 -2.73
C ASN A 177 -12.02 18.78 -2.91
N LYS A 178 -13.17 18.12 -3.03
CA LYS A 178 -14.47 18.75 -3.24
C LYS A 178 -15.49 18.22 -2.25
N SER A 179 -16.30 19.11 -1.70
CA SER A 179 -17.52 18.70 -0.97
C SER A 179 -18.73 18.89 -1.88
N LEU A 180 -19.46 17.80 -2.10
CA LEU A 180 -20.64 17.71 -2.95
C LEU A 180 -21.89 18.25 -2.24
N ASN A 181 -21.89 18.32 -0.90
CA ASN A 181 -23.06 18.71 -0.13
C ASN A 181 -23.00 20.18 0.35
N TYR A 182 -23.27 21.11 -0.58
CA TYR A 182 -23.60 22.49 -0.26
C TYR A 182 -24.70 22.95 -1.22
N GLY A 183 -25.91 22.45 -0.98
CA GLY A 183 -27.09 22.85 -1.75
C GLY A 183 -28.07 21.70 -2.00
N SER A 184 -28.75 21.24 -0.96
CA SER A 184 -30.10 20.65 -1.08
C SER A 184 -30.82 20.71 0.26
N ILE A 185 -31.13 21.93 0.68
CA ILE A 185 -32.32 22.17 1.50
C ILE A 185 -33.16 23.12 0.65
N GLN A 186 -34.14 22.55 -0.06
CA GLN A 186 -35.29 23.27 -0.59
C GLN A 186 -36.30 23.44 0.54
#